data_AF-A0A839DX19-F1
#
_entry.id   AF-A0A839DX19-F1
#
_cell.length_a   1.000
_cell.length_b   1.000
_cell.length_c   1.000
_cell.angle_alpha   90.00
_cell.angle_beta   90.00
_cell.angle_gamma   90.00
#
_symmetry.space_group_name_H-M   'P 1'
#
loop_
_entity.id
_entity.type
_entity.pdbx_description
1 polymer ?
#
loop_
_entity_poly.entity_id
_entity_poly.type
_entity_poly.pdbx_seq_one_letter_code
_entity_poly.pdbx_strand_id
1 'polypeptide(L)'
;MGLTPFEHGLLQRYGPETELGWMVGQGSRHAYVGHPLARPATMTALCAVTVHADQPPTGPEALPAPVPTCASCWRRAVLIRTRRAPPDETDQTPEPGSEDGHRTDKHLRPRPPETP
;
A
#
# COMPACT_ATOMS: atom_id res chain seq x y z
N MET A 1 14.26 -12.06 4.12
CA MET A 1 14.38 -11.88 2.67
C MET A 1 15.27 -10.68 2.40
N GLY A 2 16.19 -10.76 1.42
CA GLY A 2 17.15 -9.68 1.09
C GLY A 2 16.60 -8.68 0.08
N LEU A 3 17.30 -7.54 -0.07
CA LEU A 3 16.99 -6.55 -1.11
C LEU A 3 17.36 -7.10 -2.49
N THR A 4 16.57 -6.76 -3.51
CA THR A 4 16.90 -7.06 -4.91
C THR A 4 18.10 -6.22 -5.39
N PRO A 5 18.82 -6.64 -6.45
CA PRO A 5 19.91 -5.84 -7.02
C PRO A 5 19.47 -4.42 -7.42
N PHE A 6 18.23 -4.29 -7.90
CA PHE A 6 17.62 -3.01 -8.22
C PHE A 6 17.43 -2.13 -6.98
N GLU A 7 16.91 -2.70 -5.89
CA GLU A 7 16.74 -2.00 -4.60
C GLU A 7 18.08 -1.60 -3.97
N HIS A 8 19.10 -2.44 -4.07
CA HIS A 8 20.47 -2.07 -3.70
C HIS A 8 20.98 -0.87 -4.52
N GLY A 9 20.75 -0.87 -5.84
CA GLY A 9 21.09 0.26 -6.70
C GLY A 9 20.33 1.55 -6.33
N LEU A 10 19.05 1.44 -5.97
CA LEU A 10 18.26 2.57 -5.48
C LEU A 10 18.85 3.16 -4.20
N LEU A 11 19.23 2.33 -3.22
CA LEU A 11 19.85 2.81 -1.99
C LEU A 11 21.23 3.42 -2.23
N GLN A 12 22.03 2.89 -3.16
CA GLN A 12 23.33 3.51 -3.46
C GLN A 12 23.18 4.91 -4.08
N ARG A 13 22.09 5.13 -4.84
CA ARG A 13 21.87 6.37 -5.59
C ARG A 13 21.03 7.40 -4.86
N TYR A 14 20.10 6.95 -4.03
CA TYR A 14 19.08 7.77 -3.39
C TYR A 14 19.04 7.53 -1.89
N GLY A 15 18.77 8.58 -1.14
CA GLY A 15 18.73 8.61 0.32
C GLY A 15 17.44 9.17 0.89
N PRO A 16 17.30 9.22 2.22
CA PRO A 16 16.09 9.72 2.88
C PRO A 16 15.74 11.17 2.52
N GLU A 17 16.75 11.98 2.18
CA GLU A 17 16.62 13.34 1.67
C GLU A 17 16.17 13.43 0.21
N THR A 18 16.09 12.31 -0.51
CA THR A 18 15.65 12.28 -1.89
C THR A 18 14.19 12.70 -1.99
N GLU A 19 13.95 13.73 -2.79
CA GLU A 19 12.61 14.21 -3.10
C GLU A 19 11.87 13.15 -3.92
N LEU A 20 10.69 12.76 -3.44
CA LEU A 20 9.83 11.79 -4.09
C LEU A 20 8.54 12.48 -4.53
N GLY A 21 8.24 12.38 -5.81
CA GLY A 21 6.97 12.80 -6.38
C GLY A 21 6.04 11.61 -6.63
N TRP A 22 4.75 11.90 -6.78
CA TRP A 22 3.72 10.91 -7.10
C TRP A 22 2.91 11.34 -8.32
N MET A 23 2.57 10.38 -9.18
CA MET A 23 1.77 10.59 -10.39
C MET A 23 0.74 9.48 -10.48
N VAL A 24 -0.46 9.81 -10.94
CA VAL A 24 -1.49 8.83 -11.29
C VAL A 24 -1.36 8.50 -12.77
N GLY A 25 -1.28 7.21 -13.08
CA GLY A 25 -1.26 6.69 -14.44
C GLY A 25 -1.62 5.23 -14.43
N GLN A 26 -2.28 4.76 -15.49
CA GLN A 26 -2.69 3.36 -15.62
C GLN A 26 -3.60 2.91 -14.46
N GLY A 27 -4.39 3.82 -13.88
CA GLY A 27 -5.29 3.53 -12.78
C GLY A 27 -4.61 3.27 -11.43
N SER A 28 -3.32 3.62 -11.28
CA SER A 28 -2.58 3.50 -10.03
C SER A 28 -1.70 4.73 -9.77
N ARG A 29 -1.33 4.95 -8.50
CA ARG A 29 -0.39 6.00 -8.10
C ARG A 29 1.03 5.44 -8.06
N HIS A 30 1.92 6.05 -8.84
CA HIS A 30 3.31 5.66 -8.98
C HIS A 30 4.24 6.72 -8.39
N ALA A 31 5.30 6.27 -7.72
CA ALA A 31 6.35 7.15 -7.17
C ALA A 31 7.46 7.34 -8.21
N TYR A 32 8.07 8.51 -8.22
CA TYR A 32 9.28 8.83 -9.00
C TYR A 32 10.23 9.68 -8.16
N VAL A 33 11.49 9.76 -8.59
CA VAL A 33 12.51 10.59 -7.95
C VAL A 33 12.53 11.99 -8.58
N GLY A 34 12.62 13.01 -7.74
CA GLY A 34 12.70 14.41 -8.12
C GLY A 34 11.34 15.10 -8.23
N HIS A 35 11.39 16.43 -8.34
CA HIS A 35 10.22 17.24 -8.65
C HIS A 35 9.89 17.16 -10.13
N PRO A 36 8.61 17.02 -10.52
CA PRO A 36 8.23 17.19 -11.92
C PRO A 36 8.47 18.66 -12.30
N LEU A 37 9.54 18.95 -13.04
CA LEU A 37 9.89 20.32 -13.46
C LEU A 37 8.82 20.98 -14.38
N ALA A 38 7.88 20.20 -14.87
CA ALA A 38 6.59 20.61 -15.40
C ALA A 38 5.74 19.34 -15.33
N ARG A 39 4.40 19.43 -15.19
CA ARG A 39 3.50 18.25 -15.24
C ARG A 39 3.84 17.37 -16.45
N PRO A 40 4.64 16.31 -16.30
CA PRO A 40 5.16 15.59 -17.44
C PRO A 40 4.08 14.59 -17.81
N ALA A 41 3.75 14.53 -19.10
CA ALA A 41 2.80 13.52 -19.57
C ALA A 41 3.35 12.09 -19.39
N THR A 42 4.65 11.93 -19.13
CA THR A 42 5.32 10.63 -19.03
C THR A 42 6.48 10.68 -18.03
N MET A 43 6.56 9.70 -17.13
CA MET A 43 7.62 9.56 -16.13
C MET A 43 8.04 8.10 -15.96
N THR A 44 9.32 7.85 -15.67
CA THR A 44 9.77 6.53 -15.24
C THR A 44 9.56 6.39 -13.74
N ALA A 45 8.69 5.47 -13.34
CA ALA A 45 8.38 5.21 -11.95
C ALA A 45 9.47 4.38 -11.26
N LEU A 46 9.50 4.43 -9.93
CA LEU A 46 10.35 3.59 -9.09
C LEU A 46 10.10 2.10 -9.32
N CYS A 47 8.91 1.69 -9.78
CA CYS A 47 8.64 0.31 -10.20
C CYS A 47 9.31 -0.11 -11.53
N ALA A 48 10.14 0.76 -12.13
CA ALA A 48 10.83 0.56 -13.40
C ALA A 48 9.92 0.46 -14.63
N VAL A 49 8.70 0.99 -14.53
CA VAL A 49 7.78 1.14 -15.66
C VAL A 49 7.66 2.60 -16.07
N THR A 50 7.46 2.82 -17.36
CA THR A 50 7.09 4.14 -17.86
C THR A 50 5.59 4.34 -17.65
N VAL A 51 5.26 5.41 -16.95
CA VAL A 51 3.90 5.79 -16.57
C VAL A 51 3.51 7.02 -17.36
N HIS A 52 2.34 7.00 -17.98
CA HIS A 52 1.72 8.16 -18.59
C HIS A 52 0.70 8.75 -17.62
N ALA A 53 0.70 10.07 -17.47
CA ALA A 53 -0.26 10.73 -16.58
C ALA A 53 -1.68 10.47 -17.09
N ASP A 54 -2.57 9.97 -16.23
CA ASP A 54 -3.98 9.84 -16.56
C ASP A 54 -4.56 11.24 -16.82
N GLN A 55 -5.37 11.38 -17.86
CA GLN A 55 -6.11 12.62 -18.08
C GLN A 55 -7.09 12.82 -16.91
N PRO A 56 -7.21 14.05 -16.37
CA PRO A 56 -8.21 14.32 -15.36
C PRO A 56 -9.60 13.99 -15.93
N PRO A 57 -10.50 13.42 -15.12
CA PRO A 57 -11.81 13.03 -15.61
C PRO A 57 -12.54 14.28 -16.14
N THR A 58 -12.87 14.26 -17.44
CA THR A 58 -13.64 15.33 -18.09
C THR A 58 -15.13 15.07 -17.88
N GLY A 59 -15.67 15.45 -16.72
CA GLY A 59 -17.10 15.36 -16.46
C GLY A 59 -17.51 15.88 -15.08
N PRO A 60 -18.72 16.44 -14.93
CA PRO A 60 -19.20 17.02 -13.68
C PRO A 60 -19.52 15.99 -12.57
N GLU A 61 -19.48 14.69 -12.88
CA GLU A 61 -19.94 13.61 -11.99
C GLU A 61 -18.80 12.70 -11.48
N ALA A 62 -17.56 12.96 -11.89
CA ALA A 62 -16.43 12.13 -11.50
C ALA A 62 -15.78 12.64 -10.21
N LEU A 63 -16.37 12.30 -9.06
CA LEU A 63 -15.58 12.20 -7.84
C LEU A 63 -14.57 11.07 -8.08
N PRO A 64 -13.26 11.34 -8.12
CA PRO A 64 -12.29 10.30 -8.42
C PRO A 64 -12.39 9.23 -7.32
N ALA A 65 -12.68 7.99 -7.72
CA ALA A 65 -12.50 6.85 -6.82
C ALA A 65 -11.07 6.90 -6.23
N PRO A 66 -10.87 6.47 -4.97
CA PRO A 66 -9.53 6.44 -4.39
C PRO A 66 -8.62 5.59 -5.26
N VAL A 67 -7.67 6.24 -5.92
CA VAL A 67 -6.72 5.56 -6.81
C VAL A 67 -5.72 4.78 -5.94
N PRO A 68 -5.60 3.45 -6.12
CA PRO A 68 -4.68 2.64 -5.34
C PRO A 68 -3.22 3.04 -5.62
N THR A 69 -2.34 2.81 -4.66
CA THR A 69 -0.90 3.05 -4.85
C THR A 69 -0.23 1.79 -5.36
N CYS A 70 0.66 1.90 -6.35
CA CYS A 70 1.44 0.78 -6.84
C CYS A 70 2.31 0.23 -5.69
N ALA A 71 2.07 -1.02 -5.28
CA ALA A 71 2.75 -1.66 -4.14
C ALA A 71 4.29 -1.62 -4.27
N SER A 72 4.82 -1.89 -5.47
CA SER A 72 6.27 -1.81 -5.71
C SER A 72 6.82 -0.39 -5.58
N CYS A 73 6.08 0.64 -6.01
CA CYS A 73 6.47 2.03 -5.82
C CYS A 73 6.44 2.41 -4.35
N TRP A 74 5.40 2.01 -3.61
CA TRP A 74 5.28 2.27 -2.18
C TRP A 74 6.44 1.63 -1.41
N ARG A 75 6.69 0.34 -1.64
CA ARG A 75 7.79 -0.41 -1.03
C ARG A 75 9.14 0.27 -1.25
N ARG A 76 9.43 0.69 -2.49
CA ARG A 76 10.69 1.37 -2.86
C ARG A 76 10.78 2.79 -2.30
N ALA A 77 9.67 3.51 -2.21
CA ALA A 77 9.63 4.82 -1.56
C ALA A 77 9.93 4.70 -0.05
N VAL A 78 9.33 3.72 0.64
CA VAL A 78 9.62 3.43 2.05
C VAL A 78 11.08 3.01 2.22
N LEU A 79 11.60 2.17 1.32
CA LEU A 79 13.00 1.77 1.32
C LEU A 79 13.96 2.95 1.23
N ILE A 80 13.72 3.89 0.30
CA ILE A 80 14.55 5.08 0.13
C ILE A 80 14.47 5.96 1.39
N ARG A 81 13.26 6.19 1.91
CA ARG A 81 12.99 7.03 3.10
C ARG A 81 13.58 6.49 4.38
N THR A 82 13.55 5.18 4.58
CA THR A 82 13.91 4.55 5.86
C THR A 82 15.26 3.84 5.83
N ARG A 83 15.84 3.67 4.62
CA ARG A 83 16.99 2.80 4.36
C ARG A 83 16.75 1.34 4.78
N ARG A 84 15.49 0.93 4.97
CA ARG A 84 15.09 -0.41 5.43
C ARG A 84 14.05 -0.99 4.49
N ALA A 85 14.14 -2.30 4.24
CA ALA A 85 13.06 -3.01 3.56
C ALA A 85 11.79 -2.88 4.42
N PRO A 86 10.66 -2.41 3.88
CA PRO A 86 9.41 -2.49 4.61
C PRO A 86 9.07 -3.97 4.88
N PRO A 87 8.38 -4.26 5.99
CA PRO A 87 7.82 -5.60 6.19
C PRO A 87 6.93 -5.95 5.00
N ASP A 88 6.95 -7.23 4.61
CA ASP A 88 6.15 -7.70 3.48
C ASP A 88 4.65 -7.52 3.80
N GLU A 89 3.85 -7.13 2.80
CA GLU A 89 2.41 -6.83 2.98
C GLU A 89 1.62 -8.05 3.48
N THR A 90 2.19 -9.26 3.43
CA THR A 90 1.61 -10.49 3.99
C THR A 90 1.49 -10.49 5.52
N ASP A 91 2.16 -9.56 6.23
CA ASP A 91 2.05 -9.40 7.69
C ASP A 91 0.89 -8.48 8.11
N GLN A 92 0.06 -8.04 7.15
CA GLN A 92 -1.19 -7.31 7.41
C GLN A 92 -2.43 -8.11 7.02
N THR A 93 -2.34 -9.44 7.00
CA THR A 93 -3.56 -10.23 7.13
C THR A 93 -4.14 -9.85 8.49
N PRO A 94 -5.34 -9.25 8.60
CA PRO A 94 -6.00 -9.19 9.89
C PRO A 94 -6.10 -10.64 10.36
N GLU A 95 -5.39 -10.97 11.44
CA GLU A 95 -5.51 -12.27 12.11
C GLU A 95 -7.01 -12.58 12.16
N PRO A 96 -7.53 -13.58 11.41
CA PRO A 96 -8.90 -13.99 11.61
C PRO A 96 -8.98 -14.36 13.08
N GLY A 97 -9.92 -13.73 13.78
CA GLY A 97 -9.97 -13.66 15.22
C GLY A 97 -9.53 -14.96 15.86
N SER A 98 -8.72 -14.84 16.91
CA SER A 98 -8.48 -15.89 17.88
C SER A 98 -9.82 -16.29 18.50
N GLU A 99 -10.61 -17.07 17.75
CA GLU A 99 -11.67 -17.92 18.26
C GLU A 99 -10.94 -19.01 19.03
N ASP A 100 -10.71 -18.73 20.31
CA ASP A 100 -10.40 -19.75 21.29
C ASP A 100 -11.59 -20.71 21.32
N GLY A 101 -11.40 -21.81 20.59
CA GLY A 101 -12.37 -22.86 20.45
C GLY A 101 -12.57 -23.66 21.74
N HIS A 102 -13.73 -24.31 21.75
CA HIS A 102 -14.06 -25.53 22.50
C HIS A 102 -14.34 -25.39 24.00
N ARG A 103 -15.61 -25.67 24.38
CA ARG A 103 -15.97 -27.02 24.86
C ARG A 103 -17.49 -27.20 25.07
N THR A 104 -18.06 -28.04 24.20
CA THR A 104 -19.23 -28.94 24.36
C THR A 104 -20.56 -28.41 24.93
N ASP A 105 -21.57 -28.44 24.06
CA ASP A 105 -22.85 -29.15 24.23
C ASP A 105 -23.12 -29.71 25.64
N LYS A 106 -24.14 -29.17 26.32
CA LYS A 106 -25.22 -29.95 26.95
C LYS A 106 -26.47 -29.09 27.14
N HIS A 107 -27.48 -29.41 26.33
CA HIS A 107 -28.89 -29.53 26.69
C HIS A 107 -29.45 -28.70 27.88
N LEU A 108 -30.36 -27.78 27.52
CA LEU A 108 -31.69 -27.60 28.12
C LEU A 108 -31.84 -27.87 29.62
N ARG A 109 -31.96 -26.79 30.41
CA ARG A 109 -33.06 -26.68 31.39
C ARG A 109 -33.34 -25.22 31.79
N PRO A 110 -34.58 -24.72 31.67
CA PRO A 110 -34.95 -23.42 32.21
C PRO A 110 -35.00 -23.47 33.75
N ARG A 111 -34.51 -22.41 34.41
CA ARG A 111 -34.63 -22.21 35.86
C ARG A 111 -36.10 -21.90 36.21
N PRO A 112 -36.72 -22.56 37.20
CA PRO A 112 -37.96 -22.07 37.77
C PRO A 112 -37.69 -20.85 38.68
N PRO A 113 -38.69 -19.98 38.90
CA PRO A 113 -38.57 -18.83 39.78
C PRO A 113 -38.80 -19.25 41.24
N GLU A 114 -38.01 -18.73 42.16
CA GLU A 114 -38.27 -18.83 43.60
C GLU A 114 -38.34 -17.40 44.15
N THR A 115 -39.56 -16.98 44.43
CA THR A 115 -39.97 -15.89 45.32
C THR A 115 -40.86 -16.56 46.38
N PRO A 116 -41.05 -16.05 47.61
CA PRO A 116 -40.56 -14.81 48.24
C PRO A 116 -39.55 -14.97 49.38
#